data_AF-F2RI62-F1
#
_entry.id   AF-F2RI62-F1
#
_cell.length_a   1.000
_cell.length_b   1.000
_cell.length_c   1.000
_cell.angle_alpha   90.00
_cell.angle_beta   90.00
_cell.angle_gamma   90.00
#
_symmetry.space_group_name_H-M   'P 1'
#
loop_
_entity.id
_entity.type
_entity.pdbx_description
1 polymer ?
#
loop_
_entity_poly.entity_id
_entity_poly.type
_entity_poly.pdbx_seq_one_letter_code
_entity_poly.pdbx_strand_id
1 'polypeptide(L)'
;MHPRAPPYPPYRQVRDPGSAAPCRRCPEPRSFRAPHSSVRAVLRPSAHLLISPSRYGYSDLVTIAGVSVLPLVFTSGWASGINAYAVVLLFGVFGATGLTDEVPESLQRTDVLVVAGVLFLCEAVADKIPYVDSIWDAVHTVIRPIAGAVVGALLAGQNGSLPELAAGAVGGSTALLSHFVKAGTRMAVNTSPEPFSNVALSLAEDLGVAGIVTFAVFHPVAAASIAGVLLIGGLVILIFLAQRIRRFLRRRSLRREERRLADAEARTRARAPSGDGSEHF
;
A
#
# COMPACT_ATOMS: atom_id res chain seq x y z
N MET A 1 -4.34 -41.31 33.74
CA MET A 1 -5.63 -40.65 33.48
C MET A 1 -5.65 -40.22 32.01
N HIS A 2 -6.40 -40.93 31.16
CA HIS A 2 -6.57 -40.62 29.73
C HIS A 2 -7.84 -39.76 29.53
N PRO A 3 -7.81 -38.68 28.73
CA PRO A 3 -9.02 -37.92 28.40
C PRO A 3 -9.85 -38.67 27.35
N ARG A 4 -11.14 -38.91 27.64
CA ARG A 4 -12.12 -39.47 26.70
C ARG A 4 -12.64 -38.38 25.77
N ALA A 5 -12.65 -38.65 24.46
CA ALA A 5 -13.26 -37.82 23.43
C ALA A 5 -14.81 -37.82 23.53
N PRO A 6 -15.50 -36.73 23.12
CA PRO A 6 -16.96 -36.67 23.12
C PRO A 6 -17.58 -37.50 21.96
N PRO A 7 -18.79 -38.05 22.16
CA PRO A 7 -19.46 -38.89 21.16
C PRO A 7 -20.05 -38.07 19.99
N TYR A 8 -19.84 -38.56 18.77
CA TYR A 8 -20.46 -38.07 17.54
C TYR A 8 -21.98 -38.35 17.51
N PRO A 9 -22.81 -37.45 16.94
CA PRO A 9 -24.23 -37.72 16.73
C PRO A 9 -24.48 -38.73 15.59
N PRO A 10 -25.57 -39.52 15.64
CA PRO A 10 -25.83 -40.57 14.68
C PRO A 10 -26.29 -40.03 13.31
N TYR A 11 -25.80 -40.68 12.25
CA TYR A 11 -26.18 -40.45 10.85
C TYR A 11 -27.69 -40.57 10.64
N ARG A 12 -28.28 -39.52 10.06
CA ARG A 12 -29.68 -39.47 9.64
C ARG A 12 -29.87 -40.41 8.44
N GLN A 13 -30.67 -41.46 8.61
CA GLN A 13 -31.01 -42.38 7.53
C GLN A 13 -31.74 -41.64 6.40
N VAL A 14 -31.18 -41.74 5.20
CA VAL A 14 -31.80 -41.33 3.93
C VAL A 14 -32.97 -42.29 3.68
N ARG A 15 -34.19 -41.75 3.53
CA ARG A 15 -35.38 -42.53 3.21
C ARG A 15 -35.26 -43.10 1.80
N ASP A 16 -35.48 -44.40 1.68
CA ASP A 16 -35.70 -45.10 0.42
C ASP A 16 -36.93 -44.54 -0.34
N PRO A 17 -36.82 -44.26 -1.65
CA PRO A 17 -37.95 -43.91 -2.50
C PRO A 17 -38.64 -45.19 -2.98
N GLY A 18 -39.44 -45.83 -2.12
CA GLY A 18 -39.90 -47.19 -2.39
C GLY A 18 -41.25 -47.61 -1.82
N SER A 19 -42.16 -46.69 -1.47
CA SER A 19 -43.54 -47.08 -1.12
C SER A 19 -44.57 -45.99 -1.44
N ALA A 20 -44.97 -45.90 -2.72
CA ALA A 20 -46.19 -45.20 -3.10
C ALA A 20 -47.35 -46.22 -3.14
N ALA A 21 -48.26 -46.12 -2.17
CA ALA A 21 -49.52 -46.84 -2.20
C ALA A 21 -50.42 -46.30 -3.35
N PRO A 22 -51.19 -47.15 -4.05
CA PRO A 22 -51.93 -46.74 -5.24
C PRO A 22 -53.19 -45.91 -4.89
N CYS A 23 -53.21 -44.67 -5.39
CA CYS A 23 -54.40 -43.79 -5.39
C CYS A 23 -55.54 -44.43 -6.20
N ARG A 24 -56.61 -44.83 -5.51
CA ARG A 24 -57.90 -45.20 -6.12
C ARG A 24 -58.67 -43.93 -6.48
N ARG A 25 -58.49 -43.42 -7.71
CA ARG A 25 -59.45 -42.64 -8.55
C ARG A 25 -58.66 -41.82 -9.58
N CYS A 26 -58.51 -42.35 -10.78
CA CYS A 26 -58.15 -41.59 -11.98
C CYS A 26 -59.34 -41.63 -12.96
N PRO A 27 -59.82 -40.50 -13.49
CA PRO A 27 -60.71 -40.49 -14.64
C PRO A 27 -59.95 -40.83 -15.94
N GLU A 28 -60.65 -41.46 -16.89
CA GLU A 28 -60.16 -42.09 -18.12
C GLU A 28 -59.28 -41.21 -19.05
N PRO A 29 -58.34 -41.84 -19.80
CA PRO A 29 -57.58 -41.17 -20.85
C PRO A 29 -58.35 -41.16 -22.18
N ARG A 30 -58.60 -39.96 -22.74
CA ARG A 30 -59.05 -39.82 -24.13
C ARG A 30 -57.90 -40.06 -25.08
N SER A 31 -58.13 -40.98 -26.01
CA SER A 31 -57.28 -41.36 -27.13
C SER A 31 -56.94 -40.18 -28.04
N PHE A 32 -55.63 -39.92 -28.24
CA PHE A 32 -55.18 -39.20 -29.44
C PHE A 32 -53.97 -39.92 -30.05
N ARG A 33 -54.11 -40.22 -31.34
CA ARG A 33 -53.20 -40.99 -32.19
C ARG A 33 -51.85 -40.27 -32.37
N ALA A 34 -50.75 -41.00 -32.23
CA ALA A 34 -49.55 -40.76 -33.03
C ALA A 34 -49.79 -41.30 -34.45
N PRO A 35 -49.05 -40.86 -35.48
CA PRO A 35 -47.86 -41.66 -35.78
C PRO A 35 -46.68 -41.00 -36.54
N HIS A 36 -45.57 -41.75 -36.53
CA HIS A 36 -44.50 -41.92 -37.53
C HIS A 36 -43.28 -40.97 -37.62
N SER A 37 -42.13 -41.59 -37.29
CA SER A 37 -40.82 -41.60 -38.01
C SER A 37 -40.16 -40.25 -38.35
N SER A 38 -38.89 -40.01 -38.01
CA SER A 38 -37.77 -40.69 -38.68
C SER A 38 -36.44 -40.43 -37.97
N VAL A 39 -35.64 -41.49 -37.92
CA VAL A 39 -34.22 -41.58 -37.65
C VAL A 39 -33.41 -40.56 -38.47
N ARG A 40 -32.48 -39.84 -37.82
CA ARG A 40 -31.19 -39.43 -38.41
C ARG A 40 -30.18 -39.13 -37.31
N ALA A 41 -29.48 -40.18 -36.89
CA ALA A 41 -28.13 -40.04 -36.38
C ALA A 41 -27.21 -39.76 -37.58
N VAL A 42 -26.61 -38.58 -37.64
CA VAL A 42 -25.49 -38.28 -38.54
C VAL A 42 -24.37 -37.62 -37.74
N LEU A 43 -23.22 -38.24 -37.90
CA LEU A 43 -21.90 -38.05 -37.30
C LEU A 43 -21.28 -36.63 -37.43
N ARG A 44 -20.55 -36.24 -36.36
CA ARG A 44 -19.25 -35.52 -36.28
C ARG A 44 -19.18 -34.01 -36.63
N PRO A 45 -18.12 -33.25 -36.24
CA PRO A 45 -17.02 -33.49 -35.29
C PRO A 45 -16.82 -32.36 -34.24
N SER A 46 -15.81 -32.59 -33.39
CA SER A 46 -15.27 -31.77 -32.30
C SER A 46 -14.80 -30.36 -32.66
N ALA A 47 -14.65 -29.55 -31.59
CA ALA A 47 -13.76 -28.40 -31.43
C ALA A 47 -14.20 -27.06 -32.05
N HIS A 48 -15.01 -26.32 -31.30
CA HIS A 48 -14.86 -24.86 -31.27
C HIS A 48 -14.48 -24.41 -29.86
N LEU A 49 -13.17 -24.33 -29.70
CA LEU A 49 -12.45 -23.48 -28.77
C LEU A 49 -13.07 -22.07 -28.84
N LEU A 50 -14.01 -21.75 -27.93
CA LEU A 50 -14.41 -20.38 -27.69
C LEU A 50 -13.26 -19.69 -26.96
N ILE A 51 -12.31 -19.19 -27.76
CA ILE A 51 -11.42 -18.11 -27.36
C ILE A 51 -12.34 -16.94 -27.04
N SER A 52 -12.65 -16.76 -25.75
CA SER A 52 -13.23 -15.51 -25.27
C SER A 52 -12.21 -14.41 -25.58
N PRO A 53 -12.53 -13.42 -26.43
CA PRO A 53 -11.59 -12.36 -26.71
C PRO A 53 -11.39 -11.56 -25.43
N SER A 54 -10.13 -11.31 -25.12
CA SER A 54 -9.65 -10.34 -24.14
C SER A 54 -10.53 -9.09 -24.13
N ARG A 55 -11.25 -8.87 -23.03
CA ARG A 55 -11.85 -7.57 -22.69
C ARG A 55 -10.89 -6.73 -21.84
N TYR A 56 -9.60 -6.78 -22.14
CA TYR A 56 -8.62 -5.83 -21.61
C TYR A 56 -8.12 -5.01 -22.79
N GLY A 57 -8.54 -3.75 -22.91
CA GLY A 57 -7.88 -2.90 -23.89
C GLY A 57 -8.50 -1.54 -24.20
N TYR A 58 -9.80 -1.31 -24.03
CA TYR A 58 -10.40 -0.05 -24.52
C TYR A 58 -11.48 0.60 -23.65
N SER A 59 -11.86 -0.02 -22.53
CA SER A 59 -12.86 0.56 -21.59
C SER A 59 -12.26 1.57 -20.60
N ASP A 60 -10.93 1.60 -20.44
CA ASP A 60 -10.23 2.40 -19.43
C ASP A 60 -10.03 3.88 -19.81
N LEU A 61 -10.28 4.28 -21.06
CA LEU A 61 -10.11 5.67 -21.49
C LEU A 61 -11.41 6.50 -21.48
N VAL A 62 -12.58 5.87 -21.31
CA VAL A 62 -13.90 6.55 -21.40
C VAL A 62 -14.76 6.35 -20.14
N THR A 63 -14.22 5.78 -19.06
CA THR A 63 -14.93 5.75 -17.76
C THR A 63 -14.68 7.04 -16.98
N ILE A 64 -15.01 8.18 -17.60
CA ILE A 64 -15.23 9.47 -16.94
C ILE A 64 -16.71 9.49 -16.52
N ALA A 65 -17.11 8.64 -15.57
CA ALA A 65 -18.46 8.66 -14.96
C ALA A 65 -18.67 7.65 -13.81
N GLY A 66 -17.74 6.72 -13.58
CA GLY A 66 -17.62 6.03 -12.30
C GLY A 66 -16.33 6.49 -11.67
N VAL A 67 -16.36 7.05 -10.45
CA VAL A 67 -15.13 7.44 -9.75
C VAL A 67 -14.31 6.15 -9.59
N SER A 68 -13.24 6.00 -10.37
CA SER A 68 -12.30 4.92 -10.12
C SER A 68 -11.77 5.10 -8.70
N VAL A 69 -11.65 4.03 -7.92
CA VAL A 69 -11.09 4.13 -6.55
C VAL A 69 -9.61 4.49 -6.54
N LEU A 70 -8.95 4.45 -7.69
CA LEU A 70 -7.52 4.66 -7.82
C LEU A 70 -7.02 5.99 -7.22
N PRO A 71 -7.67 7.15 -7.42
CA PRO A 71 -7.27 8.40 -6.79
C PRO A 71 -7.39 8.34 -5.26
N LEU A 72 -8.43 7.69 -4.72
CA LEU A 72 -8.59 7.51 -3.28
C LEU A 72 -7.52 6.58 -2.70
N VAL A 73 -7.22 5.47 -3.39
CA VAL A 73 -6.14 4.52 -3.04
C VAL A 73 -4.77 5.21 -3.06
N PHE A 74 -4.48 5.99 -4.10
CA PHE A 74 -3.24 6.75 -4.20
C PHE A 74 -3.12 7.77 -3.06
N THR A 75 -4.18 8.54 -2.82
CA THR A 75 -4.19 9.59 -1.80
C THR A 75 -4.07 9.02 -0.39
N SER A 76 -4.79 7.94 -0.09
CA SER A 76 -4.69 7.23 1.19
C SER A 76 -3.34 6.55 1.38
N GLY A 77 -2.73 6.03 0.30
CA GLY A 77 -1.36 5.56 0.30
C GLY A 77 -0.38 6.67 0.66
N TRP A 78 -0.42 7.81 -0.05
CA TRP A 78 0.40 8.97 0.25
C TRP A 78 0.27 9.42 1.71
N ALA A 79 -0.97 9.54 2.19
CA ALA A 79 -1.27 9.94 3.57
C ALA A 79 -0.75 8.89 4.59
N SER A 80 -0.85 7.60 4.28
CA SER A 80 -0.38 6.52 5.17
C SER A 80 1.13 6.55 5.36
N GLY A 81 1.88 6.98 4.34
CA GLY A 81 3.31 7.22 4.44
C GLY A 81 3.70 8.34 5.41
N ILE A 82 2.80 9.30 5.63
CA ILE A 82 3.00 10.41 6.59
C ILE A 82 2.50 10.01 7.97
N ASN A 83 1.24 9.56 8.08
CA ASN A 83 0.59 9.09 9.31
C ASN A 83 -0.46 8.01 9.00
N ALA A 84 -0.07 6.73 9.08
CA ALA A 84 -0.97 5.60 8.79
C ALA A 84 -2.12 5.47 9.79
N TYR A 85 -1.87 5.81 11.05
CA TYR A 85 -2.86 5.72 12.12
C TYR A 85 -3.94 6.77 11.95
N ALA A 86 -3.57 7.99 11.54
CA ALA A 86 -4.53 9.03 11.17
C ALA A 86 -5.42 8.58 10.01
N VAL A 87 -4.86 7.96 8.96
CA VAL A 87 -5.66 7.46 7.82
C VAL A 87 -6.68 6.42 8.26
N VAL A 88 -6.26 5.42 9.04
CA VAL A 88 -7.16 4.38 9.56
C VAL A 88 -8.25 4.98 10.45
N LEU A 89 -7.87 5.89 11.36
CA LEU A 89 -8.79 6.56 12.26
C LEU A 89 -9.82 7.41 11.51
N LEU A 90 -9.38 8.21 10.53
CA LEU A 90 -10.26 9.08 9.74
C LEU A 90 -11.23 8.29 8.90
N PHE A 91 -10.76 7.30 8.13
CA PHE A 91 -11.67 6.46 7.35
C PHE A 91 -12.64 5.71 8.25
N GLY A 92 -12.15 5.09 9.33
CA GLY A 92 -13.01 4.37 10.24
C GLY A 92 -14.08 5.26 10.90
N VAL A 93 -13.74 6.50 11.28
CA VAL A 93 -14.71 7.49 11.78
C VAL A 93 -15.70 7.91 10.68
N PHE A 94 -15.23 8.17 9.46
CA PHE A 94 -16.12 8.54 8.35
C PHE A 94 -17.11 7.42 8.01
N GLY A 95 -16.66 6.16 8.02
CA GLY A 95 -17.55 5.01 7.86
C GLY A 95 -18.52 4.87 9.04
N ALA A 96 -18.02 4.93 10.28
CA ALA A 96 -18.86 4.76 11.49
C ALA A 96 -19.91 5.87 11.67
N THR A 97 -19.65 7.08 11.18
CA THR A 97 -20.59 8.21 11.20
C THR A 97 -21.55 8.23 10.02
N GLY A 98 -21.35 7.34 9.03
CA GLY A 98 -22.13 7.33 7.78
C GLY A 98 -21.83 8.51 6.86
N LEU A 99 -20.65 9.14 6.98
CA LEU A 99 -20.21 10.20 6.06
C LEU A 99 -19.89 9.65 4.67
N THR A 100 -19.50 8.38 4.57
CA THR A 100 -19.28 7.69 3.29
C THR A 100 -19.50 6.19 3.45
N ASP A 101 -20.17 5.59 2.46
CA ASP A 101 -20.38 4.14 2.36
C ASP A 101 -19.21 3.43 1.65
N GLU A 102 -18.21 4.20 1.17
CA GLU A 102 -17.05 3.66 0.47
C GLU A 102 -16.00 3.06 1.42
N VAL A 103 -16.17 3.21 2.73
CA VAL A 103 -15.23 2.70 3.75
C VAL A 103 -15.62 1.29 4.22
N PRO A 104 -14.72 0.30 4.10
CA PRO A 104 -14.91 -1.07 4.58
C PRO A 104 -15.27 -1.17 6.07
N GLU A 105 -16.21 -2.06 6.42
CA GLU A 105 -16.64 -2.31 7.81
C GLU A 105 -15.48 -2.68 8.74
N SER A 106 -14.43 -3.32 8.21
CA SER A 106 -13.24 -3.71 8.99
C SER A 106 -12.52 -2.52 9.63
N LEU A 107 -12.55 -1.34 8.99
CA LEU A 107 -11.92 -0.11 9.51
C LEU A 107 -12.81 0.61 10.54
N GLN A 108 -14.11 0.32 10.54
CA GLN A 108 -15.09 0.97 11.42
C GLN A 108 -15.19 0.31 12.81
N ARG A 109 -14.59 -0.87 12.99
CA ARG A 109 -14.59 -1.61 14.25
C ARG A 109 -14.03 -0.75 15.39
N THR A 110 -14.76 -0.67 16.49
CA THR A 110 -14.38 0.13 17.67
C THR A 110 -12.97 -0.22 18.17
N ASP A 111 -12.62 -1.50 18.21
CA ASP A 111 -11.31 -1.98 18.64
C ASP A 111 -10.19 -1.44 17.74
N VAL A 112 -10.43 -1.38 16.41
CA VAL A 112 -9.48 -0.84 15.44
C VAL A 112 -9.34 0.67 15.60
N LEU A 113 -10.44 1.39 15.80
CA LEU A 113 -10.45 2.84 16.05
C LEU A 113 -9.70 3.21 17.33
N VAL A 114 -9.91 2.45 18.41
CA VAL A 114 -9.22 2.67 19.69
C VAL A 114 -7.72 2.44 19.53
N VAL A 115 -7.31 1.34 18.89
CA VAL A 115 -5.89 1.06 18.63
C VAL A 115 -5.26 2.11 17.73
N ALA A 116 -5.94 2.50 16.64
CA ALA A 116 -5.48 3.56 15.73
C ALA A 116 -5.36 4.90 16.47
N GLY A 117 -6.31 5.25 17.32
CA GLY A 117 -6.27 6.46 18.13
C GLY A 117 -5.10 6.48 19.11
N VAL A 118 -4.85 5.37 19.81
CA VAL A 118 -3.68 5.24 20.70
C VAL A 118 -2.37 5.34 19.93
N LEU A 119 -2.24 4.64 18.81
CA LEU A 119 -1.02 4.69 17.99
C LEU A 119 -0.79 6.07 17.36
N PHE A 120 -1.86 6.77 16.96
CA PHE A 120 -1.80 8.16 16.53
C PHE A 120 -1.26 9.08 17.65
N LEU A 121 -1.75 8.91 18.88
CA LEU A 121 -1.23 9.67 20.03
C LEU A 121 0.23 9.31 20.34
N CYS A 122 0.59 8.03 20.28
CA CYS A 122 1.97 7.58 20.46
C CYS A 122 2.90 8.20 19.41
N GLU A 123 2.48 8.26 18.15
CA GLU A 123 3.22 8.91 17.06
C GLU A 123 3.41 10.41 17.33
N ALA A 124 2.33 11.10 17.70
CA ALA A 124 2.40 12.52 18.05
C ALA A 124 3.33 12.79 19.24
N VAL A 125 3.47 11.86 20.19
CA VAL A 125 4.42 11.95 21.31
C VAL A 125 5.84 11.61 20.87
N ALA A 126 6.03 10.55 20.07
CA ALA A 126 7.32 10.12 19.56
C ALA A 126 8.02 11.23 18.77
N ASP A 127 7.25 11.99 17.99
CA ASP A 127 7.72 13.13 17.20
C ASP A 127 8.32 14.28 18.03
N LYS A 128 7.99 14.34 19.32
CA LYS A 128 8.48 15.39 20.23
C LYS A 128 9.79 15.02 20.93
N ILE A 129 10.17 13.74 20.92
CA ILE A 129 11.35 13.23 21.64
C ILE A 129 12.44 12.92 20.61
N PRO A 130 13.56 13.67 20.60
CA PRO A 130 14.68 13.38 19.71
C PRO A 130 15.18 11.94 19.87
N TYR A 131 15.65 11.34 18.78
CA TYR A 131 16.10 9.94 18.67
C TYR A 131 14.99 8.89 18.74
N VAL A 132 13.96 9.09 19.58
CA VAL A 132 12.76 8.25 19.58
C VAL A 132 12.03 8.37 18.24
N ASP A 133 11.96 9.60 17.69
CA ASP A 133 11.45 9.89 16.34
C ASP A 133 12.10 9.01 15.26
N SER A 134 13.43 8.86 15.33
CA SER A 134 14.23 8.15 14.33
C SER A 134 14.05 6.63 14.43
N ILE A 135 13.97 6.10 15.66
CA ILE A 135 13.67 4.67 15.88
C ILE A 135 12.25 4.35 15.44
N TRP A 136 11.29 5.24 15.77
CA TRP A 136 9.91 5.13 15.33
C TRP A 136 9.84 5.10 13.81
N ASP A 137 10.47 6.06 13.13
CA ASP A 137 10.50 6.12 11.68
C ASP A 137 11.14 4.87 11.06
N ALA A 138 12.23 4.35 11.65
CA ALA A 138 12.87 3.12 11.18
C ALA A 138 11.92 1.92 11.19
N VAL A 139 11.17 1.72 12.28
CA VAL A 139 10.14 0.66 12.36
C VAL A 139 9.03 0.89 11.33
N HIS A 140 8.65 2.15 11.13
CA HIS A 140 7.56 2.53 10.25
C HIS A 140 7.90 2.53 8.75
N THR A 141 9.17 2.37 8.39
CA THR A 141 9.58 2.05 7.01
C THR A 141 8.93 0.78 6.48
N VAL A 142 8.53 -0.15 7.36
CA VAL A 142 7.83 -1.40 7.00
C VAL A 142 6.34 -1.30 7.31
N ILE A 143 5.96 -0.78 8.48
CA ILE A 143 4.56 -0.74 8.91
C ILE A 143 3.71 0.15 8.00
N ARG A 144 4.19 1.35 7.62
CA ARG A 144 3.38 2.28 6.83
C ARG A 144 3.11 1.80 5.40
N PRO A 145 4.08 1.25 4.64
CA PRO A 145 3.78 0.66 3.34
C PRO A 145 2.78 -0.50 3.44
N ILE A 146 2.88 -1.34 4.47
CA ILE A 146 1.91 -2.41 4.69
C ILE A 146 0.53 -1.82 4.98
N ALA A 147 0.43 -0.84 5.87
CA ALA A 147 -0.83 -0.18 6.19
C ALA A 147 -1.46 0.49 4.95
N GLY A 148 -0.68 1.23 4.16
CA GLY A 148 -1.13 1.83 2.90
C GLY A 148 -1.58 0.77 1.88
N ALA A 149 -0.88 -0.36 1.80
CA ALA A 149 -1.28 -1.48 0.93
C ALA A 149 -2.59 -2.12 1.39
N VAL A 150 -2.76 -2.34 2.69
CA VAL A 150 -3.99 -2.91 3.27
C VAL A 150 -5.16 -1.95 3.05
N VAL A 151 -5.01 -0.66 3.37
CA VAL A 151 -6.06 0.34 3.13
C VAL A 151 -6.43 0.39 1.65
N GLY A 152 -5.45 0.42 0.75
CA GLY A 152 -5.69 0.40 -0.69
C GLY A 152 -6.45 -0.83 -1.17
N ALA A 153 -6.05 -2.03 -0.71
CA ALA A 153 -6.71 -3.27 -1.04
C ALA A 153 -8.16 -3.31 -0.52
N LEU A 154 -8.39 -2.87 0.72
CA LEU A 154 -9.73 -2.85 1.31
C LEU A 154 -10.66 -1.88 0.58
N LEU A 155 -10.19 -0.67 0.25
CA LEU A 155 -10.97 0.30 -0.54
C LEU A 155 -11.33 -0.23 -1.93
N ALA A 156 -10.42 -0.98 -2.57
CA ALA A 156 -10.69 -1.59 -3.86
C ALA A 156 -11.67 -2.77 -3.77
N GLY A 157 -11.55 -3.61 -2.74
CA GLY A 157 -12.48 -4.72 -2.49
C GLY A 157 -13.91 -4.24 -2.22
N GLN A 158 -14.07 -3.08 -1.57
CA GLN A 158 -15.40 -2.49 -1.29
C GLN A 158 -16.11 -2.00 -2.56
N ASN A 159 -15.36 -1.48 -3.53
CA ASN A 159 -15.92 -0.83 -4.73
C ASN A 159 -15.86 -1.71 -5.99
N GLY A 160 -15.05 -2.76 -6.01
CA GLY A 160 -14.93 -3.73 -7.11
C GLY A 160 -14.32 -3.20 -8.41
N SER A 161 -13.90 -1.93 -8.47
CA SER A 161 -13.43 -1.29 -9.71
C SER A 161 -11.95 -1.51 -10.04
N LEU A 162 -11.16 -2.02 -9.10
CA LEU A 162 -9.71 -2.21 -9.25
C LEU A 162 -9.29 -3.54 -8.59
N PRO A 163 -8.37 -4.32 -9.16
CA PRO A 163 -7.84 -5.50 -8.49
C PRO A 163 -7.21 -5.13 -7.14
N GLU A 164 -7.58 -5.81 -6.06
CA GLU A 164 -7.07 -5.55 -4.70
C GLU A 164 -5.55 -5.56 -4.62
N LEU A 165 -4.90 -6.47 -5.36
CA LEU A 165 -3.43 -6.54 -5.43
C LEU A 165 -2.83 -5.29 -6.08
N ALA A 166 -3.43 -4.79 -7.15
CA ALA A 166 -2.96 -3.57 -7.81
C ALA A 166 -3.19 -2.35 -6.91
N ALA A 167 -4.35 -2.28 -6.26
CA ALA A 167 -4.67 -1.23 -5.29
C ALA A 167 -3.71 -1.24 -4.10
N GLY A 168 -3.41 -2.42 -3.55
CA GLY A 168 -2.45 -2.58 -2.47
C GLY A 168 -1.02 -2.21 -2.91
N ALA A 169 -0.62 -2.57 -4.12
CA ALA A 169 0.67 -2.17 -4.67
C ALA A 169 0.77 -0.63 -4.82
N VAL A 170 -0.28 0.03 -5.32
CA VAL A 170 -0.32 1.49 -5.45
C VAL A 170 -0.32 2.15 -4.06
N GLY A 171 -1.18 1.72 -3.15
CA GLY A 171 -1.28 2.26 -1.80
C GLY A 171 0.03 2.11 -1.03
N GLY A 172 0.62 0.91 -1.04
CA GLY A 172 1.86 0.62 -0.33
C GLY A 172 3.10 1.29 -0.92
N SER A 173 3.24 1.32 -2.24
CA SER A 173 4.37 2.02 -2.88
C SER A 173 4.29 3.52 -2.69
N THR A 174 3.09 4.11 -2.78
CA THR A 174 2.88 5.54 -2.52
C THR A 174 3.16 5.88 -1.06
N ALA A 175 2.75 5.02 -0.11
CA ALA A 175 3.08 5.16 1.31
C ALA A 175 4.59 5.09 1.56
N LEU A 176 5.30 4.16 0.93
CA LEU A 176 6.76 4.07 1.07
C LEU A 176 7.47 5.32 0.57
N LEU A 177 7.09 5.82 -0.62
CA LEU A 177 7.70 7.02 -1.20
C LEU A 177 7.43 8.26 -0.33
N SER A 178 6.20 8.41 0.15
CA SER A 178 5.81 9.52 1.04
C SER A 178 6.54 9.45 2.39
N HIS A 179 6.70 8.24 2.94
CA HIS A 179 7.49 8.04 4.15
C HIS A 179 8.97 8.44 3.96
N PHE A 180 9.58 8.14 2.81
CA PHE A 180 10.94 8.60 2.52
C PHE A 180 11.06 10.11 2.43
N VAL A 181 10.04 10.80 1.89
CA VAL A 181 9.99 12.27 1.89
C VAL A 181 9.92 12.80 3.33
N LYS A 182 9.06 12.25 4.19
CA LYS A 182 8.97 12.60 5.61
C LYS A 182 10.28 12.37 6.35
N ALA A 183 10.82 11.15 6.29
CA ALA A 183 12.09 10.80 6.93
C ALA A 183 13.25 11.67 6.44
N GLY A 184 13.31 11.97 5.15
CA GLY A 184 14.31 12.87 4.57
C GLY A 184 14.17 14.32 5.04
N THR A 185 12.93 14.80 5.23
CA THR A 185 12.66 16.13 5.79
C THR A 185 13.11 16.21 7.24
N ARG A 186 12.84 15.17 8.05
CA ARG A 186 13.35 15.09 9.42
C ARG A 186 14.86 15.06 9.48
N MET A 187 15.53 14.31 8.61
CA MET A 187 16.99 14.34 8.54
C MET A 187 17.54 15.75 8.26
N ALA A 188 16.84 16.55 7.45
CA ALA A 188 17.24 17.92 7.18
C ALA A 188 17.01 18.83 8.40
N VAL A 189 15.85 18.75 9.04
CA VAL A 189 15.47 19.60 10.18
C VAL A 189 16.25 19.22 11.45
N ASN A 190 16.48 17.93 11.70
CA ASN A 190 17.22 17.44 12.87
C ASN A 190 18.73 17.77 12.84
N THR A 191 19.24 18.41 11.78
CA THR A 191 20.61 18.97 11.80
C THR A 191 20.76 20.16 12.75
N SER A 192 19.67 20.85 13.09
CA SER A 192 19.61 21.88 14.13
C SER A 192 18.29 21.75 14.90
N PRO A 193 18.26 21.02 16.03
CA PRO A 193 17.02 20.71 16.72
C PRO A 193 16.43 21.96 17.37
N GLU A 194 15.46 22.57 16.70
CA GLU A 194 14.60 23.60 17.26
C GLU A 194 13.26 22.98 17.64
N PRO A 195 12.92 22.86 18.94
CA PRO A 195 11.76 22.10 19.39
C PRO A 195 10.44 22.65 18.81
N PHE A 196 10.35 23.96 18.58
CA PHE A 196 9.18 24.58 17.98
C PHE A 196 8.98 24.17 16.52
N SER A 197 10.06 24.07 15.74
CA SER A 197 10.03 23.69 14.32
C SER A 197 9.57 22.24 14.14
N ASN A 198 9.99 21.33 15.02
CA ASN A 198 9.56 19.93 14.99
C ASN A 198 8.06 19.78 15.31
N VAL A 199 7.57 20.51 16.32
CA VAL A 199 6.14 20.52 16.66
C VAL A 199 5.31 21.11 15.54
N ALA A 200 5.73 22.25 14.97
CA ALA A 200 5.04 22.87 13.86
C ALA A 200 5.00 21.95 12.62
N LEU A 201 6.10 21.26 12.32
CA LEU A 201 6.19 20.33 11.20
C LEU A 201 5.28 19.11 11.40
N SER A 202 5.34 18.46 12.57
CA SER A 202 4.49 17.30 12.89
C SER A 202 3.00 17.68 12.87
N LEU A 203 2.62 18.84 13.42
CA LEU A 203 1.24 19.34 13.34
C LEU A 203 0.80 19.64 11.89
N ALA A 204 1.68 20.23 11.08
CA ALA A 204 1.38 20.51 9.68
C ALA A 204 1.20 19.21 8.87
N GLU A 205 2.00 18.19 9.17
CA GLU A 205 1.86 16.84 8.60
C GLU A 205 0.51 16.22 8.96
N ASP A 206 0.15 16.21 10.25
CA ASP A 206 -1.10 15.61 10.72
C ASP A 206 -2.35 16.34 10.19
N LEU A 207 -2.33 17.67 10.22
CA LEU A 207 -3.42 18.48 9.65
C LEU A 207 -3.48 18.36 8.12
N GLY A 208 -2.33 18.24 7.46
CA GLY A 208 -2.25 18.02 6.03
C GLY A 208 -2.84 16.66 5.63
N VAL A 209 -2.50 15.61 6.38
CA VAL A 209 -3.09 14.26 6.22
C VAL A 209 -4.59 14.32 6.44
N ALA A 210 -5.05 14.90 7.56
CA ALA A 210 -6.47 15.00 7.87
C ALA A 210 -7.23 15.78 6.79
N GLY A 211 -6.71 16.92 6.37
CA GLY A 211 -7.30 17.75 5.33
C GLY A 211 -7.38 17.03 3.99
N ILE A 212 -6.29 16.42 3.52
CA ILE A 212 -6.24 15.74 2.22
C ILE A 212 -7.08 14.47 2.20
N VAL A 213 -7.07 13.66 3.27
CA VAL A 213 -7.92 12.45 3.37
C VAL A 213 -9.39 12.83 3.39
N THR A 214 -9.77 13.83 4.20
CA THR A 214 -11.16 14.33 4.22
C THR A 214 -11.56 14.87 2.84
N PHE A 215 -10.70 15.65 2.20
CA PHE A 215 -10.95 16.18 0.87
C PHE A 215 -11.04 15.10 -0.20
N ALA A 216 -10.29 13.99 -0.06
CA ALA A 216 -10.32 12.87 -0.98
C ALA A 216 -11.67 12.14 -1.01
N VAL A 217 -12.41 12.14 0.09
CA VAL A 217 -13.76 11.56 0.15
C VAL A 217 -14.73 12.32 -0.75
N PHE A 218 -14.62 13.66 -0.81
CA PHE A 218 -15.53 14.49 -1.60
C PHE A 218 -15.01 14.77 -3.02
N HIS A 219 -13.69 14.89 -3.19
CA HIS A 219 -13.02 15.28 -4.43
C HIS A 219 -11.78 14.41 -4.70
N PRO A 220 -11.95 13.10 -4.97
CA PRO A 220 -10.85 12.13 -5.01
C PRO A 220 -9.77 12.45 -6.05
N VAL A 221 -10.16 12.91 -7.24
CA VAL A 221 -9.21 13.28 -8.32
C VAL A 221 -8.39 14.51 -7.96
N ALA A 222 -9.02 15.52 -7.34
CA ALA A 222 -8.34 16.75 -6.93
C ALA A 222 -7.38 16.47 -5.77
N ALA A 223 -7.81 15.69 -4.78
CA ALA A 223 -6.98 15.27 -3.66
C ALA A 223 -5.75 14.45 -4.13
N ALA A 224 -5.95 13.51 -5.06
CA ALA A 224 -4.86 12.73 -5.64
C ALA A 224 -3.87 13.60 -6.42
N SER A 225 -4.37 14.61 -7.14
CA SER A 225 -3.52 15.57 -7.85
C SER A 225 -2.66 16.38 -6.88
N ILE A 226 -3.24 16.88 -5.79
CA ILE A 226 -2.52 17.61 -4.73
C ILE A 226 -1.48 16.69 -4.08
N ALA A 227 -1.88 15.49 -3.64
CA ALA A 227 -0.98 14.49 -3.06
C ALA A 227 0.16 14.13 -4.02
N GLY A 228 -0.12 14.01 -5.32
CA GLY A 228 0.86 13.73 -6.36
C GLY A 228 1.88 14.85 -6.52
N VAL A 229 1.42 16.11 -6.56
CA VAL A 229 2.31 17.28 -6.61
C VAL A 229 3.19 17.36 -5.37
N LEU A 230 2.63 17.16 -4.18
CA LEU A 230 3.38 17.16 -2.92
C LEU A 230 4.42 16.03 -2.89
N LEU A 231 4.04 14.82 -3.31
CA LEU A 231 4.93 13.67 -3.35
C LEU A 231 6.08 13.87 -4.34
N ILE A 232 5.78 14.29 -5.57
CA ILE A 232 6.79 14.53 -6.59
C ILE A 232 7.72 15.67 -6.17
N GLY A 233 7.17 16.78 -5.68
CA GLY A 233 7.95 17.91 -5.17
C GLY A 233 8.89 17.49 -4.03
N GLY A 234 8.37 16.76 -3.05
CA GLY A 234 9.16 16.22 -1.94
C GLY A 234 10.25 15.27 -2.41
N LEU A 235 9.96 14.37 -3.34
CA LEU A 235 10.94 13.43 -3.89
C LEU A 235 12.03 14.14 -4.70
N VAL A 236 11.67 15.15 -5.49
CA VAL A 236 12.61 15.99 -6.24
C VAL A 236 13.56 16.71 -5.28
N ILE A 237 13.04 17.33 -4.23
CA ILE A 237 13.84 18.00 -3.20
C ILE A 237 14.78 16.99 -2.53
N LEU A 238 14.25 15.85 -2.08
CA LEU A 238 15.01 14.79 -1.42
C LEU A 238 16.18 14.30 -2.28
N ILE A 239 15.90 13.95 -3.55
CA ILE A 239 16.91 13.48 -4.50
C ILE A 239 17.93 14.58 -4.78
N PHE A 240 17.49 15.82 -4.98
CA PHE A 240 18.36 16.97 -5.22
C PHE A 240 19.34 17.19 -4.05
N LEU A 241 18.84 17.19 -2.80
CA LEU A 241 19.66 17.30 -1.59
C LEU A 241 20.65 16.14 -1.48
N ALA A 242 20.18 14.90 -1.67
CA ALA A 242 21.03 13.71 -1.62
C ALA A 242 22.15 13.76 -2.67
N GLN A 243 21.83 14.18 -3.90
CA GLN A 243 22.82 14.36 -4.95
C GLN A 243 23.83 15.48 -4.61
N ARG A 244 23.37 16.60 -4.04
CA ARG A 244 24.23 17.71 -3.64
C ARG A 244 25.23 17.28 -2.56
N ILE A 245 24.75 16.56 -1.53
CA ILE A 245 25.58 16.02 -0.46
C ILE A 245 26.61 15.02 -1.01
N ARG A 246 26.16 14.06 -1.83
CA ARG A 246 27.06 13.08 -2.47
C ARG A 246 28.15 13.75 -3.31
N ARG A 247 27.81 14.78 -4.08
CA ARG A 247 28.78 15.56 -4.87
C ARG A 247 29.78 16.28 -3.98
N PHE A 248 29.35 16.87 -2.87
CA PHE A 248 30.23 17.53 -1.91
C PHE A 248 31.20 16.54 -1.25
N LEU A 249 30.69 15.40 -0.79
CA LEU A 249 31.51 14.35 -0.17
C LEU A 249 32.55 13.78 -1.13
N ARG A 250 32.19 13.55 -2.40
CA ARG A 250 33.13 13.11 -3.46
C ARG A 250 34.25 14.14 -3.69
N ARG A 251 33.93 15.44 -3.71
CA ARG A 251 34.96 16.49 -3.82
C ARG A 251 35.90 16.51 -2.62
N ARG A 252 35.38 16.20 -1.43
CA ARG A 252 36.18 16.15 -0.19
C ARG A 252 37.05 14.91 -0.11
N SER A 253 36.60 13.76 -0.62
CA SER A 253 37.42 12.53 -0.66
C SER A 253 38.62 12.69 -1.59
N LEU A 254 38.42 13.24 -2.79
CA LEU A 254 39.52 13.50 -3.74
C LEU A 254 40.60 14.40 -3.16
N ARG A 255 40.21 15.50 -2.50
CA ARG A 255 41.16 16.40 -1.82
C ARG A 255 41.92 15.73 -0.67
N ARG A 256 41.33 14.71 -0.03
CA ARG A 256 42.01 13.93 1.02
C ARG A 256 43.02 12.96 0.42
N GLU A 257 42.72 12.39 -0.74
CA GLU A 257 43.64 11.52 -1.48
C GLU A 257 44.84 12.29 -2.02
N GLU A 258 44.62 13.46 -2.65
CA GLU A 258 45.69 14.36 -3.11
C GLU A 258 46.65 14.75 -1.98
N ARG A 259 46.11 15.12 -0.80
CA ARG A 259 46.92 15.44 0.38
C ARG A 259 47.72 14.23 0.89
N ARG A 260 47.10 13.04 0.94
CA ARG A 260 47.78 11.81 1.36
C ARG A 260 48.93 11.45 0.42
N LEU A 261 48.74 11.62 -0.89
CA LEU A 261 49.78 11.39 -1.89
C LEU A 261 50.92 12.41 -1.75
N ALA A 262 50.61 13.69 -1.57
CA ALA A 262 51.61 14.73 -1.33
C ALA A 262 52.42 14.48 -0.04
N ASP A 263 51.75 14.08 1.04
CA ASP A 263 52.42 13.73 2.31
C ASP A 263 53.32 12.50 2.16
N ALA A 264 52.90 11.50 1.38
CA ALA A 264 53.70 10.31 1.09
C ALA A 264 54.95 10.63 0.24
N GLU A 265 54.80 11.50 -0.76
CA GLU A 265 55.91 11.97 -1.58
C GLU A 265 56.93 12.78 -0.75
N ALA A 266 56.45 13.69 0.10
CA ALA A 266 57.29 14.49 1.00
C ALA A 266 58.11 13.60 1.96
N ARG A 267 57.49 12.57 2.55
CA ARG A 267 58.19 11.59 3.40
C ARG A 267 59.24 10.79 2.64
N THR A 268 58.95 10.43 1.39
CA THR A 268 59.90 9.69 0.55
C THR A 268 61.12 10.54 0.22
N ARG A 269 60.93 11.81 -0.16
CA ARG A 269 62.04 12.75 -0.40
C ARG A 269 62.89 12.99 0.85
N ALA A 270 62.26 13.13 2.03
CA ALA A 270 62.99 13.33 3.29
C ALA A 270 63.84 12.11 3.72
N ARG A 271 63.50 10.90 3.23
CA ARG A 271 64.22 9.66 3.54
C ARG A 271 65.26 9.28 2.49
N ALA A 272 65.26 9.95 1.33
CA ALA A 272 66.29 9.74 0.32
C ALA A 272 67.63 10.24 0.89
N PRO A 273 68.69 9.41 0.91
CA PRO A 273 70.00 9.86 1.35
C PRO A 273 70.43 11.03 0.48
N SER A 274 70.87 12.13 1.09
CA SER A 274 71.55 13.20 0.38
C SER A 274 72.79 12.59 -0.27
N GLY A 275 72.70 12.28 -1.56
CA GLY A 275 73.83 11.91 -2.38
C GLY A 275 74.76 13.11 -2.50
N ASP A 276 75.50 13.37 -1.42
CA ASP A 276 76.76 14.09 -1.46
C ASP A 276 77.76 13.18 -2.17
N GLY A 277 77.66 13.17 -3.49
CA GLY A 277 78.68 12.66 -4.38
C GLY A 277 79.69 13.75 -4.66
N SER A 278 80.24 14.38 -3.62
CA SER A 278 81.57 14.97 -3.69
C SER A 278 82.59 13.83 -3.76
N GLU A 279 82.86 13.32 -4.96
CA GLU A 279 84.16 12.69 -5.21
C GLU A 279 84.93 13.55 -6.20
N HIS A 280 85.78 14.38 -5.60
CA HIS A 280 87.04 14.84 -6.15
C HIS A 280 87.77 13.70 -6.89
N PHE A 281 88.07 13.86 -8.17
CA PHE A 281 89.42 14.07 -8.75
C PHE A 281 89.38 13.88 -10.27
#